data_AF-A0A6L7MY85-F1
#
_entry.id   AF-A0A6L7MY85-F1
#
_cell.length_a   1.000
_cell.length_b   1.000
_cell.length_c   1.000
_cell.angle_alpha   90.00
_cell.angle_beta   90.00
_cell.angle_gamma   90.00
#
_symmetry.space_group_name_H-M   'P 1'
#
loop_
_entity.id
_entity.type
_entity.pdbx_description
1 polymer ?
#
loop_
_entity_poly.entity_id
_entity_poly.type
_entity_poly.pdbx_seq_one_letter_code
_entity_poly.pdbx_strand_id
1 'polypeptide(L)'
;MTRHSDLQLVFTREELLSDHDYARPHEIDGQRLHGGYDREGNYIPPRSLGRSKAIANWSESLRRRGGDLLDADSSLLSGPRVPNPAQQSLLVRRGLDRFFWNALTITGKIEGRGRMLSAMPLPRLQPLFVEDISGTALGHLHKGLMHAHGIDEGGEPEKGIGGHDVMWFVARDLAFGADAHPDAEPPERIARPEEGTRWMPEVDEPVEMLFAFLMNLLVIEFRAEIGFAATQEIMRTPDLFPNRRPQAEEAAEIIERIRTDELIHVESLRLYLGELRSLTVRTLDGGTMPGSELVDPFWQGLLDWATVEQPRIVAERMHGELRTRILEVPNGQRILTEFDALADPGYSLAA
;
A
#
# COMPACT_ATOMS: atom_id res chain seq x y z
N MET A 1 -40.86 -12.04 9.67
CA MET A 1 -39.67 -12.91 9.50
C MET A 1 -39.01 -12.55 8.19
N THR A 2 -38.09 -11.58 8.24
CA THR A 2 -37.17 -11.27 7.14
C THR A 2 -36.29 -12.49 6.95
N ARG A 3 -36.33 -13.15 5.79
CA ARG A 3 -35.32 -14.16 5.43
C ARG A 3 -33.99 -13.42 5.38
N HIS A 4 -33.12 -13.60 6.37
CA HIS A 4 -31.71 -13.29 6.18
C HIS A 4 -31.25 -14.20 5.05
N SER A 5 -30.88 -13.64 3.89
CA SER A 5 -30.23 -14.43 2.86
C SER A 5 -28.97 -15.03 3.47
N ASP A 6 -28.78 -16.34 3.35
CA ASP A 6 -27.53 -16.98 3.73
C ASP A 6 -26.39 -16.34 2.93
N LEU A 7 -25.41 -15.78 3.62
CA LEU A 7 -24.24 -15.18 2.99
C LEU A 7 -23.38 -16.29 2.40
N GLN A 8 -22.86 -16.08 1.18
CA GLN A 8 -21.79 -16.93 0.65
C GLN A 8 -20.52 -16.60 1.43
N LEU A 9 -19.97 -17.58 2.15
CA LEU A 9 -18.77 -17.42 2.98
C LEU A 9 -17.57 -18.25 2.52
N VAL A 10 -17.81 -19.20 1.61
CA VAL A 10 -16.76 -20.01 0.99
C VAL A 10 -16.64 -19.60 -0.47
N PHE A 11 -15.45 -19.15 -0.84
CA PHE A 11 -15.11 -18.71 -2.18
C PHE A 11 -14.00 -19.59 -2.74
N THR A 12 -14.13 -19.93 -4.01
CA THR A 12 -13.11 -20.61 -4.79
C THR A 12 -12.01 -19.64 -5.21
N ARG A 13 -10.86 -20.18 -5.62
CA ARG A 13 -9.78 -19.38 -6.19
C ARG A 13 -10.23 -18.61 -7.43
N GLU A 14 -11.03 -19.24 -8.28
CA GLU A 14 -11.54 -18.62 -9.50
C GLU A 14 -12.45 -17.44 -9.19
N GLU A 15 -13.37 -17.56 -8.23
CA GLU A 15 -14.19 -16.44 -7.78
C GLU A 15 -13.32 -15.30 -7.23
N LEU A 16 -12.34 -15.60 -6.37
CA LEU A 16 -11.43 -14.57 -5.81
C LEU A 16 -10.48 -13.95 -6.83
N LEU A 17 -10.32 -14.52 -8.03
CA LEU A 17 -9.49 -13.97 -9.10
C LEU A 17 -10.33 -13.50 -10.29
N SER A 18 -11.66 -13.42 -10.13
CA SER A 18 -12.55 -13.06 -11.22
C SER A 18 -12.55 -11.55 -11.49
N ASP A 19 -12.32 -11.19 -12.74
CA ASP A 19 -12.48 -9.84 -13.27
C ASP A 19 -13.94 -9.57 -13.65
N HIS A 20 -14.29 -8.29 -13.75
CA HIS A 20 -15.52 -7.88 -14.40
C HIS A 20 -15.39 -8.00 -15.93
N ASP A 21 -16.53 -8.11 -16.62
CA ASP A 21 -16.58 -7.96 -18.07
C ASP A 21 -16.35 -6.48 -18.44
N TYR A 22 -15.08 -6.09 -18.56
CA TYR A 22 -14.71 -4.74 -18.96
C TYR A 22 -15.22 -4.42 -20.38
N ALA A 23 -15.88 -3.27 -20.55
CA ALA A 23 -16.26 -2.77 -21.86
C ALA A 23 -15.04 -2.32 -22.67
N ARG A 24 -13.99 -1.84 -21.97
CA ARG A 24 -12.70 -1.46 -22.55
C ARG A 24 -11.57 -1.80 -21.58
N PRO A 25 -10.43 -2.34 -22.05
CA PRO A 25 -9.27 -2.57 -21.19
C PRO A 25 -8.64 -1.25 -20.71
N HIS A 26 -7.89 -1.31 -19.62
CA HIS A 26 -7.00 -0.23 -19.23
C HIS A 26 -5.75 -0.24 -20.10
N GLU A 27 -5.66 0.70 -21.05
CA GLU A 27 -4.53 0.82 -21.96
C GLU A 27 -4.14 2.29 -22.12
N ILE A 28 -2.85 2.58 -21.96
CA ILE A 28 -2.27 3.93 -22.05
C ILE A 28 -0.97 3.82 -22.84
N ASP A 29 -0.82 4.63 -23.89
CA ASP A 29 0.36 4.63 -24.79
C ASP A 29 0.79 3.23 -25.26
N GLY A 30 -0.18 2.35 -25.51
CA GLY A 30 0.05 0.96 -25.95
C GLY A 30 0.47 -0.01 -24.85
N GLN A 31 0.62 0.46 -23.61
CA GLN A 31 0.83 -0.37 -22.44
C GLN A 31 -0.53 -0.85 -21.90
N ARG A 32 -0.72 -2.16 -21.85
CA ARG A 32 -1.88 -2.75 -21.16
C ARG A 32 -1.60 -2.83 -19.66
N LEU A 33 -2.52 -2.27 -18.88
CA LEU A 33 -2.52 -2.25 -17.43
C LEU A 33 -3.67 -3.12 -16.92
N HIS A 34 -3.60 -3.55 -15.67
CA HIS A 34 -4.71 -4.27 -15.02
C HIS A 34 -5.91 -3.35 -14.78
N GLY A 35 -7.07 -3.97 -14.52
CA GLY A 35 -8.36 -3.29 -14.47
C GLY A 35 -8.92 -2.96 -15.85
N GLY A 36 -9.97 -2.15 -15.86
CA GLY A 36 -10.62 -1.75 -17.10
C GLY A 36 -11.72 -0.73 -16.87
N TYR A 37 -12.59 -0.56 -17.86
CA TYR A 37 -13.67 0.42 -17.82
C TYR A 37 -15.03 -0.22 -18.11
N ASP A 38 -16.08 0.31 -17.48
CA ASP A 38 -17.46 0.03 -17.87
C ASP A 38 -17.87 0.78 -19.15
N ARG A 39 -19.16 0.68 -19.53
CA ARG A 39 -19.68 1.31 -20.76
C ARG A 39 -19.81 2.83 -20.63
N GLU A 40 -19.91 3.31 -19.41
CA GLU A 40 -20.03 4.70 -19.02
C GLU A 40 -18.65 5.39 -18.92
N GLY A 41 -17.58 4.60 -18.93
CA GLY A 41 -16.20 5.07 -18.88
C GLY A 41 -15.62 5.16 -17.46
N ASN A 42 -16.29 4.60 -16.45
CA ASN A 42 -15.77 4.53 -15.10
C ASN A 42 -14.75 3.40 -14.97
N TYR A 43 -13.68 3.64 -14.23
CA TYR A 43 -12.68 2.63 -13.94
C TYR A 43 -13.24 1.54 -13.01
N ILE A 44 -12.88 0.29 -13.30
CA ILE A 44 -13.19 -0.88 -12.49
C ILE A 44 -11.86 -1.56 -12.12
N PRO A 45 -11.60 -1.76 -10.81
CA PRO A 45 -10.41 -2.47 -10.34
C PRO A 45 -10.26 -3.90 -10.87
N PRO A 46 -9.02 -4.39 -11.03
CA PRO A 46 -8.76 -5.76 -11.39
C PRO A 46 -9.28 -6.73 -10.32
N ARG A 47 -9.79 -7.87 -10.78
CA ARG A 47 -10.17 -9.01 -9.94
C ARG A 47 -11.15 -8.64 -8.81
N SER A 48 -11.94 -7.58 -8.96
CA SER A 48 -12.82 -7.08 -7.90
C SER A 48 -14.17 -7.79 -7.86
N LEU A 49 -14.59 -8.48 -8.93
CA LEU A 49 -15.93 -9.05 -9.05
C LEU A 49 -16.27 -9.98 -7.89
N GLY A 50 -15.44 -10.99 -7.66
CA GLY A 50 -15.61 -11.91 -6.54
C GLY A 50 -15.01 -11.40 -5.23
N ARG A 51 -13.85 -10.72 -5.26
CA ARG A 51 -13.17 -10.27 -4.03
C ARG A 51 -13.99 -9.24 -3.25
N SER A 52 -14.56 -8.24 -3.90
CA SER A 52 -15.38 -7.23 -3.22
C SER A 52 -16.62 -7.85 -2.58
N LYS A 53 -17.27 -8.80 -3.26
CA LYS A 53 -18.39 -9.58 -2.69
C LYS A 53 -17.95 -10.40 -1.49
N ALA A 54 -16.78 -11.05 -1.56
CA ALA A 54 -16.25 -11.87 -0.49
C ALA A 54 -15.93 -11.05 0.76
N ILE A 55 -15.22 -9.92 0.60
CA ILE A 55 -14.88 -8.99 1.68
C ILE A 55 -16.15 -8.46 2.34
N ALA A 56 -17.16 -8.04 1.56
CA ALA A 56 -18.43 -7.57 2.10
C ALA A 56 -19.16 -8.66 2.93
N ASN A 57 -19.23 -9.89 2.41
CA ASN A 57 -19.88 -11.01 3.09
C ASN A 57 -19.15 -11.42 4.38
N TRP A 58 -17.82 -11.50 4.35
CA TRP A 58 -17.01 -11.82 5.52
C TRP A 58 -17.07 -10.71 6.57
N SER A 59 -17.05 -9.44 6.16
CA SER A 59 -17.22 -8.29 7.06
C SER A 59 -18.56 -8.32 7.79
N GLU A 60 -19.65 -8.57 7.06
CA GLU A 60 -20.99 -8.75 7.65
C GLU A 60 -21.03 -9.97 8.59
N SER A 61 -20.41 -11.09 8.21
CA SER A 61 -20.32 -12.29 9.04
C SER A 61 -19.54 -12.06 10.34
N LEU A 62 -18.44 -11.30 10.29
CA LEU A 62 -17.66 -10.89 11.45
C LEU A 62 -18.50 -10.04 12.40
N ARG A 63 -19.21 -9.04 11.87
CA ARG A 63 -20.10 -8.16 12.65
C ARG A 63 -21.25 -8.90 13.30
N ARG A 64 -21.86 -9.88 12.62
CA ARG A 64 -22.92 -10.73 13.20
C ARG A 64 -22.44 -11.56 14.40
N ARG A 65 -21.14 -11.82 14.50
CA ARG A 65 -20.53 -12.54 15.62
C ARG A 65 -19.97 -11.60 16.70
N GLY A 66 -20.19 -10.30 16.57
CA GLY A 66 -19.76 -9.29 17.55
C GLY A 66 -18.34 -8.77 17.37
N GLY A 67 -17.67 -9.11 16.26
CA GLY A 67 -16.38 -8.51 15.89
C GLY A 67 -16.56 -7.30 14.96
N ASP A 68 -15.45 -6.69 14.56
CA ASP A 68 -15.39 -5.72 13.46
C ASP A 68 -14.00 -5.78 12.80
N LEU A 69 -13.86 -5.10 11.67
CA LEU A 69 -12.56 -4.90 11.05
C LEU A 69 -11.62 -4.18 12.04
N LEU A 70 -10.30 -4.35 11.85
CA LEU A 70 -9.33 -3.53 12.59
C LEU A 70 -9.62 -2.04 12.31
N ASP A 71 -9.82 -1.28 13.38
CA ASP A 71 -10.09 0.16 13.31
C ASP A 71 -8.79 0.91 13.06
N ALA A 72 -8.41 0.97 11.80
CA ALA A 72 -7.16 1.55 11.36
C ALA A 72 -7.31 2.12 9.95
N ASP A 73 -6.75 3.31 9.76
CA ASP A 73 -6.61 3.96 8.47
C ASP A 73 -5.32 4.80 8.44
N SER A 74 -5.05 5.41 7.29
CA SER A 74 -3.84 6.19 7.07
C SER A 74 -3.71 7.43 7.96
N SER A 75 -4.80 7.92 8.58
CA SER A 75 -4.75 9.02 9.55
C SER A 75 -4.00 8.68 10.83
N LEU A 76 -3.80 7.39 11.11
CA LEU A 76 -2.93 6.94 12.20
C LEU A 76 -1.48 7.37 11.96
N LEU A 77 -1.05 7.51 10.70
CA LEU A 77 0.32 7.87 10.35
C LEU A 77 0.54 9.38 10.37
N SER A 78 1.33 9.84 11.34
CA SER A 78 1.74 11.23 11.49
C SER A 78 3.27 11.37 11.45
N GLY A 79 3.77 12.60 11.56
CA GLY A 79 5.20 12.90 11.55
C GLY A 79 5.66 13.65 10.29
N PRO A 80 6.90 14.18 10.32
CA PRO A 80 7.44 14.99 9.24
C PRO A 80 7.65 14.18 7.96
N ARG A 81 7.44 14.84 6.82
CA ARG A 81 7.73 14.29 5.50
C ARG A 81 8.71 15.19 4.78
N VAL A 82 9.83 14.62 4.32
CA VAL A 82 10.83 15.37 3.57
C VAL A 82 11.18 14.60 2.29
N PRO A 83 10.92 15.17 1.10
CA PRO A 83 10.18 16.41 0.90
C PRO A 83 8.67 16.21 1.15
N ASN A 84 7.99 17.20 1.74
CA ASN A 84 6.52 17.29 1.71
C ASN A 84 6.04 17.82 0.33
N PRO A 85 4.73 17.85 0.01
CA PRO A 85 4.24 18.30 -1.30
C PRO A 85 4.69 19.71 -1.70
N ALA A 86 4.72 20.66 -0.75
CA ALA A 86 5.15 22.03 -1.01
C ALA A 86 6.65 22.11 -1.34
N GLN A 87 7.47 21.41 -0.56
CA GLN A 87 8.90 21.25 -0.78
C GLN A 87 9.18 20.57 -2.13
N GLN A 88 8.48 19.48 -2.45
CA GLN A 88 8.65 18.77 -3.71
C GLN A 88 8.24 19.64 -4.91
N SER A 89 7.16 20.41 -4.77
CA SER A 89 6.74 21.39 -5.77
C SER A 89 7.78 22.49 -5.99
N LEU A 90 8.41 23.00 -4.92
CA LEU A 90 9.52 23.95 -5.04
C LEU A 90 10.68 23.34 -5.83
N LEU A 91 11.08 22.09 -5.53
CA LEU A 91 12.15 21.42 -6.25
C LEU A 91 11.86 21.32 -7.75
N VAL A 92 10.64 20.91 -8.13
CA VAL A 92 10.22 20.84 -9.54
C VAL A 92 10.28 22.23 -10.19
N ARG A 93 9.75 23.30 -9.54
CA ARG A 93 9.83 24.69 -10.06
C ARG A 93 11.25 25.18 -10.28
N ARG A 94 12.21 24.70 -9.49
CA ARG A 94 13.62 25.09 -9.57
C ARG A 94 14.42 24.22 -10.55
N GLY A 95 13.78 23.32 -11.30
CA GLY A 95 14.45 22.41 -12.23
C GLY A 95 15.25 21.31 -11.52
N LEU A 96 14.91 21.01 -10.26
CA LEU A 96 15.42 19.89 -9.46
C LEU A 96 14.39 18.75 -9.49
N ASP A 97 13.79 18.53 -10.64
CA ASP A 97 12.67 17.61 -10.86
C ASP A 97 13.07 16.13 -10.79
N ARG A 98 14.36 15.83 -10.98
CA ARG A 98 14.96 14.50 -10.76
C ARG A 98 14.58 13.87 -9.43
N PHE A 99 14.36 14.64 -8.37
CA PHE A 99 13.90 14.09 -7.09
C PHE A 99 12.53 13.46 -7.18
N PHE A 100 11.59 14.14 -7.84
CA PHE A 100 10.24 13.60 -8.00
C PHE A 100 10.25 12.41 -8.96
N TRP A 101 10.98 12.51 -10.08
CA TRP A 101 11.18 11.38 -10.99
C TRP A 101 11.71 10.13 -10.28
N ASN A 102 12.76 10.30 -9.46
CA ASN A 102 13.34 9.21 -8.69
C ASN A 102 12.33 8.63 -7.70
N ALA A 103 11.52 9.47 -7.03
CA ALA A 103 10.48 9.01 -6.12
C ALA A 103 9.46 8.11 -6.85
N LEU A 104 8.92 8.56 -7.99
CA LEU A 104 7.99 7.77 -8.80
C LEU A 104 8.61 6.43 -9.26
N THR A 105 9.86 6.48 -9.70
CA THR A 105 10.64 5.30 -10.14
C THR A 105 10.82 4.30 -9.00
N ILE A 106 11.22 4.79 -7.82
CA ILE A 106 11.46 3.98 -6.63
C ILE A 106 10.15 3.35 -6.16
N THR A 107 9.05 4.10 -6.13
CA THR A 107 7.72 3.58 -5.78
C THR A 107 7.31 2.46 -6.72
N GLY A 108 7.35 2.67 -8.04
CA GLY A 108 7.01 1.61 -9.01
C GLY A 108 7.84 0.34 -8.83
N LYS A 109 9.14 0.46 -8.56
CA LYS A 109 10.00 -0.71 -8.25
C LYS A 109 9.64 -1.38 -6.92
N ILE A 110 9.25 -0.62 -5.91
CA ILE A 110 8.82 -1.18 -4.61
C ILE A 110 7.53 -1.97 -4.79
N GLU A 111 6.56 -1.43 -5.52
CA GLU A 111 5.28 -2.10 -5.80
C GLU A 111 5.57 -3.37 -6.61
N GLY A 112 6.45 -3.32 -7.61
CA GLY A 112 6.89 -4.51 -8.34
C GLY A 112 7.47 -5.63 -7.46
N ARG A 113 8.11 -5.30 -6.31
CA ARG A 113 8.54 -6.31 -5.33
C ARG A 113 7.36 -7.00 -4.66
N GLY A 114 6.22 -6.32 -4.51
CA GLY A 114 4.95 -6.86 -4.01
C GLY A 114 4.46 -8.11 -4.76
N ARG A 115 4.91 -8.33 -6.00
CA ARG A 115 4.71 -9.59 -6.74
C ARG A 115 5.07 -10.84 -5.93
N MET A 116 6.05 -10.74 -5.04
CA MET A 116 6.49 -11.85 -4.18
C MET A 116 5.34 -12.43 -3.34
N LEU A 117 4.34 -11.63 -3.01
CA LEU A 117 3.16 -12.05 -2.24
C LEU A 117 2.39 -13.17 -2.93
N SER A 118 2.46 -13.20 -4.27
CA SER A 118 1.75 -14.18 -5.07
C SER A 118 2.26 -15.62 -4.94
N ALA A 119 3.49 -15.75 -4.43
CA ALA A 119 4.21 -17.00 -4.23
C ALA A 119 4.61 -17.20 -2.75
N MET A 120 4.14 -16.34 -1.85
CA MET A 120 4.49 -16.41 -0.43
C MET A 120 3.96 -17.72 0.19
N PRO A 121 4.83 -18.52 0.84
CA PRO A 121 4.37 -19.71 1.55
C PRO A 121 3.53 -19.30 2.76
N LEU A 122 2.36 -19.92 2.90
CA LEU A 122 1.44 -19.65 4.01
C LEU A 122 1.29 -20.90 4.88
N PRO A 123 1.41 -20.78 6.22
CA PRO A 123 1.12 -21.88 7.13
C PRO A 123 -0.37 -22.26 7.07
N ARG A 124 -0.68 -23.50 7.46
CA ARG A 124 -2.07 -23.91 7.67
C ARG A 124 -2.59 -23.26 8.95
N LEU A 125 -3.61 -22.42 8.84
CA LEU A 125 -4.09 -21.62 9.96
C LEU A 125 -5.17 -22.29 10.82
N GLN A 126 -5.99 -23.19 10.27
CA GLN A 126 -7.09 -23.81 11.04
C GLN A 126 -6.64 -24.45 12.37
N PRO A 127 -5.49 -25.16 12.47
CA PRO A 127 -5.04 -25.72 13.74
C PRO A 127 -4.73 -24.68 14.83
N LEU A 128 -4.48 -23.42 14.45
CA LEU A 128 -4.20 -22.35 15.40
C LEU A 128 -5.45 -21.88 16.15
N PHE A 129 -6.64 -22.03 15.57
CA PHE A 129 -7.85 -21.46 16.11
C PHE A 129 -8.77 -22.50 16.75
N VAL A 130 -9.54 -22.07 17.75
CA VAL A 130 -10.59 -22.90 18.33
C VAL A 130 -11.79 -23.00 17.39
N GLU A 131 -12.17 -21.87 16.79
CA GLU A 131 -13.28 -21.72 15.87
C GLU A 131 -12.94 -22.25 14.47
N ASP A 132 -13.97 -22.65 13.71
CA ASP A 132 -13.83 -22.95 12.30
C ASP A 132 -13.63 -21.65 11.50
N ILE A 133 -12.50 -21.54 10.79
CA ILE A 133 -12.17 -20.39 9.95
C ILE A 133 -12.46 -20.64 8.47
N SER A 134 -13.02 -21.81 8.10
CA SER A 134 -13.23 -22.20 6.71
C SER A 134 -14.08 -21.21 5.89
N GLY A 135 -14.98 -20.49 6.56
CA GLY A 135 -15.85 -19.45 6.01
C GLY A 135 -15.41 -18.01 6.31
N THR A 136 -14.16 -17.78 6.68
CA THR A 136 -13.63 -16.44 7.01
C THR A 136 -12.55 -16.03 6.00
N ALA A 137 -12.23 -14.75 5.96
CA ALA A 137 -11.18 -14.23 5.09
C ALA A 137 -9.80 -14.86 5.40
N LEU A 138 -9.46 -15.04 6.69
CA LEU A 138 -8.27 -15.78 7.13
C LEU A 138 -8.20 -17.21 6.55
N GLY A 139 -9.33 -17.93 6.53
CA GLY A 139 -9.41 -19.27 5.91
C GLY A 139 -9.18 -19.29 4.40
N HIS A 140 -9.24 -18.13 3.75
CA HIS A 140 -9.07 -17.94 2.31
C HIS A 140 -7.76 -17.27 1.92
N LEU A 141 -6.87 -16.90 2.85
CA LEU A 141 -5.58 -16.24 2.54
C LEU A 141 -4.79 -16.98 1.44
N HIS A 142 -4.69 -18.30 1.58
CA HIS A 142 -3.99 -19.18 0.61
C HIS A 142 -4.82 -19.54 -0.63
N LYS A 143 -6.12 -19.23 -0.64
CA LYS A 143 -7.04 -19.61 -1.73
C LYS A 143 -7.07 -18.59 -2.86
N GLY A 144 -6.31 -17.51 -2.78
CA GLY A 144 -6.23 -16.53 -3.87
C GLY A 144 -5.97 -15.11 -3.42
N LEU A 145 -6.23 -14.78 -2.14
CA LEU A 145 -6.13 -13.41 -1.65
C LEU A 145 -4.70 -12.84 -1.73
N MET A 146 -3.70 -13.53 -1.18
CA MET A 146 -2.29 -13.10 -1.32
C MET A 146 -1.80 -13.18 -2.76
N HIS A 147 -2.36 -14.10 -3.55
CA HIS A 147 -2.08 -14.21 -4.97
C HIS A 147 -2.54 -12.99 -5.74
N ALA A 148 -3.80 -12.60 -5.55
CA ALA A 148 -4.43 -11.45 -6.17
C ALA A 148 -3.66 -10.18 -5.83
N HIS A 149 -3.38 -9.94 -4.54
CA HIS A 149 -2.58 -8.81 -4.08
C HIS A 149 -1.25 -8.75 -4.82
N GLY A 150 -0.45 -9.83 -4.82
CA GLY A 150 0.86 -9.78 -5.49
C GLY A 150 0.79 -9.49 -7.00
N ILE A 151 -0.22 -9.98 -7.72
CA ILE A 151 -0.36 -9.69 -9.16
C ILE A 151 -1.07 -8.35 -9.43
N ASP A 152 -1.71 -7.74 -8.43
CA ASP A 152 -2.13 -6.34 -8.48
C ASP A 152 -0.88 -5.45 -8.46
N GLU A 153 0.04 -5.70 -7.51
CA GLU A 153 1.28 -4.93 -7.40
C GLU A 153 2.22 -5.05 -8.61
N GLY A 154 2.54 -6.28 -9.02
CA GLY A 154 3.57 -6.55 -10.03
C GLY A 154 3.05 -7.07 -11.37
N GLY A 155 1.74 -7.05 -11.59
CA GLY A 155 1.10 -7.40 -12.86
C GLY A 155 1.16 -8.88 -13.26
N GLU A 156 0.94 -9.15 -14.54
CA GLU A 156 1.02 -10.46 -15.18
C GLU A 156 1.82 -10.38 -16.51
N PRO A 157 3.16 -10.33 -16.45
CA PRO A 157 4.05 -10.17 -17.60
C PRO A 157 3.86 -11.23 -18.69
N GLU A 158 3.56 -12.47 -18.30
CA GLU A 158 3.27 -13.56 -19.25
C GLU A 158 2.03 -13.27 -20.11
N LYS A 159 1.10 -12.45 -19.61
CA LYS A 159 -0.08 -11.97 -20.33
C LYS A 159 0.11 -10.58 -20.94
N GLY A 160 1.27 -9.95 -20.73
CA GLY A 160 1.55 -8.58 -21.13
C GLY A 160 0.70 -7.54 -20.39
N ILE A 161 0.28 -7.83 -19.15
CA ILE A 161 -0.53 -6.92 -18.32
C ILE A 161 0.34 -6.35 -17.21
N GLY A 162 0.48 -5.03 -17.14
CA GLY A 162 1.18 -4.34 -16.04
C GLY A 162 0.32 -4.20 -14.80
N GLY A 163 0.93 -4.26 -13.62
CA GLY A 163 0.29 -3.95 -12.33
C GLY A 163 0.55 -2.50 -11.92
N HIS A 164 0.47 -2.23 -10.63
CA HIS A 164 0.79 -0.92 -10.08
C HIS A 164 2.23 -0.48 -10.43
N ASP A 165 3.18 -1.41 -10.44
CA ASP A 165 4.57 -1.16 -10.84
C ASP A 165 4.68 -0.45 -12.20
N VAL A 166 4.02 -1.01 -13.22
CA VAL A 166 3.98 -0.46 -14.57
C VAL A 166 3.14 0.82 -14.61
N MET A 167 2.03 0.90 -13.86
CA MET A 167 1.23 2.13 -13.78
C MET A 167 2.06 3.32 -13.27
N TRP A 168 2.92 3.12 -12.26
CA TRP A 168 3.87 4.14 -11.80
C TRP A 168 4.84 4.59 -12.88
N PHE A 169 5.40 3.65 -13.66
CA PHE A 169 6.30 3.99 -14.75
C PHE A 169 5.59 4.77 -15.87
N VAL A 170 4.37 4.36 -16.24
CA VAL A 170 3.56 5.08 -17.23
C VAL A 170 3.23 6.49 -16.74
N ALA A 171 2.76 6.64 -15.50
CA ALA A 171 2.45 7.95 -14.93
C ALA A 171 3.67 8.88 -14.89
N ARG A 172 4.83 8.35 -14.48
CA ARG A 172 6.12 9.05 -14.49
C ARG A 172 6.48 9.52 -15.90
N ASP A 173 6.44 8.63 -16.87
CA ASP A 173 6.88 8.91 -18.24
C ASP A 173 5.92 9.87 -18.97
N LEU A 174 4.63 9.86 -18.63
CA LEU A 174 3.68 10.88 -19.08
C LEU A 174 4.07 12.27 -18.56
N ALA A 175 4.26 12.39 -17.24
CA ALA A 175 4.53 13.66 -16.58
C ALA A 175 5.85 14.31 -17.02
N PHE A 176 6.89 13.51 -17.23
CA PHE A 176 8.25 14.00 -17.50
C PHE A 176 8.74 13.74 -18.94
N GLY A 177 8.21 12.71 -19.60
CA GLY A 177 8.81 12.10 -20.78
C GLY A 177 9.62 10.87 -20.41
N ALA A 178 9.56 9.84 -21.26
CA ALA A 178 10.39 8.64 -21.10
C ALA A 178 11.88 9.03 -21.03
N ASP A 179 12.62 8.33 -20.15
CA ASP A 179 14.05 8.49 -19.94
C ASP A 179 14.50 9.92 -19.57
N ALA A 180 13.62 10.75 -18.99
CA ALA A 180 13.96 12.13 -18.61
C ALA A 180 15.15 12.20 -17.62
N HIS A 181 15.31 11.18 -16.78
CA HIS A 181 16.48 11.01 -15.93
C HIS A 181 16.93 9.54 -15.86
N PRO A 182 18.19 9.27 -15.44
CA PRO A 182 18.66 7.92 -15.20
C PRO A 182 17.80 7.20 -14.14
N ASP A 183 17.80 5.88 -14.24
CA ASP A 183 17.13 5.01 -13.29
C ASP A 183 17.63 5.19 -11.84
N ALA A 184 16.78 4.84 -10.88
CA ALA A 184 17.02 4.96 -9.45
C ALA A 184 16.70 3.64 -8.74
N GLU A 185 17.54 3.23 -7.79
CA GLU A 185 17.33 2.00 -7.03
C GLU A 185 16.60 2.26 -5.71
N PRO A 186 15.63 1.40 -5.33
CA PRO A 186 14.97 1.52 -4.04
C PRO A 186 15.92 1.12 -2.90
N PRO A 187 15.67 1.56 -1.66
CA PRO A 187 16.33 0.99 -0.49
C PRO A 187 16.08 -0.52 -0.40
N GLU A 188 17.00 -1.26 0.24
CA GLU A 188 16.88 -2.72 0.39
C GLU A 188 15.70 -3.13 1.28
N ARG A 189 15.37 -2.35 2.32
CA ARG A 189 14.32 -2.65 3.30
C ARG A 189 13.38 -1.45 3.50
N ILE A 190 12.08 -1.71 3.56
CA ILE A 190 11.02 -0.70 3.79
C ILE A 190 10.18 -0.98 5.06
N ALA A 191 10.15 -2.22 5.52
CA ALA A 191 9.45 -2.65 6.73
C ALA A 191 10.28 -2.36 8.00
N ARG A 192 9.65 -2.49 9.17
CA ARG A 192 10.36 -2.42 10.46
C ARG A 192 11.39 -3.56 10.55
N PRO A 193 12.63 -3.30 10.99
CA PRO A 193 13.59 -4.37 11.25
C PRO A 193 13.18 -5.13 12.52
N GLU A 194 12.77 -6.39 12.35
CA GLU A 194 12.31 -7.29 13.43
C GLU A 194 13.41 -8.26 13.91
N GLU A 195 14.70 -7.91 13.79
CA GLU A 195 15.79 -8.88 13.98
C GLU A 195 15.89 -9.39 15.45
N GLY A 196 15.77 -10.72 15.60
CA GLY A 196 16.16 -11.47 16.79
C GLY A 196 15.18 -11.47 17.98
N THR A 197 14.00 -10.85 17.84
CA THR A 197 13.00 -10.77 18.92
C THR A 197 11.73 -11.51 18.52
N ARG A 198 11.24 -12.41 19.40
CA ARG A 198 9.91 -13.01 19.30
C ARG A 198 8.91 -12.10 20.04
N TRP A 199 7.93 -11.57 19.33
CA TRP A 199 6.87 -10.71 19.87
C TRP A 199 5.60 -11.49 20.23
N MET A 200 5.40 -12.66 19.62
CA MET A 200 4.25 -13.53 19.81
C MET A 200 4.72 -14.95 20.19
N PRO A 201 5.49 -15.12 21.29
CA PRO A 201 6.09 -16.41 21.65
C PRO A 201 5.08 -17.53 21.94
N GLU A 202 3.80 -17.19 22.11
CA GLU A 202 2.70 -18.12 22.37
C GLU A 202 2.33 -18.97 21.15
N VAL A 203 2.79 -18.61 19.95
CA VAL A 203 2.52 -19.31 18.68
C VAL A 203 3.83 -19.74 17.98
N ASP A 204 3.72 -20.63 17.00
CA ASP A 204 4.87 -21.06 16.20
C ASP A 204 5.46 -19.91 15.38
N GLU A 205 6.78 -19.93 15.18
CA GLU A 205 7.52 -18.87 14.47
C GLU A 205 6.96 -18.56 13.06
N PRO A 206 6.62 -19.54 12.20
CA PRO A 206 6.03 -19.23 10.89
C PRO A 206 4.67 -18.53 10.96
N VAL A 207 3.90 -18.74 12.04
CA VAL A 207 2.61 -18.06 12.28
C VAL A 207 2.85 -16.63 12.73
N GLU A 208 3.76 -16.43 13.68
CA GLU A 208 4.18 -15.09 14.13
C GLU A 208 4.69 -14.26 12.95
N MET A 209 5.57 -14.84 12.12
CA MET A 209 6.09 -14.18 10.92
C MET A 209 4.97 -13.74 9.97
N LEU A 210 3.95 -14.57 9.75
CA LEU A 210 2.81 -14.20 8.92
C LEU A 210 2.03 -13.03 9.53
N PHE A 211 1.70 -13.07 10.82
CA PHE A 211 0.90 -12.01 11.46
C PHE A 211 1.66 -10.69 11.55
N ALA A 212 2.94 -10.73 11.92
CA ALA A 212 3.83 -9.58 11.87
C ALA A 212 3.93 -9.00 10.46
N PHE A 213 4.02 -9.87 9.44
CA PHE A 213 4.02 -9.48 8.04
C PHE A 213 2.72 -8.77 7.64
N LEU A 214 1.53 -9.32 7.96
CA LEU A 214 0.24 -8.71 7.60
C LEU A 214 0.04 -7.34 8.27
N MET A 215 0.46 -7.20 9.53
CA MET A 215 0.41 -5.91 10.24
C MET A 215 1.38 -4.88 9.63
N ASN A 216 2.61 -5.29 9.30
CA ASN A 216 3.56 -4.42 8.60
C ASN A 216 3.04 -4.01 7.21
N LEU A 217 2.46 -4.96 6.47
CA LEU A 217 1.89 -4.69 5.15
C LEU A 217 0.78 -3.65 5.23
N LEU A 218 -0.13 -3.75 6.21
CA LEU A 218 -1.17 -2.73 6.40
C LEU A 218 -0.60 -1.32 6.66
N VAL A 219 0.48 -1.21 7.45
CA VAL A 219 1.16 0.07 7.66
C VAL A 219 1.85 0.56 6.38
N ILE A 220 2.35 -0.34 5.53
CA ILE A 220 2.88 0.00 4.21
C ILE A 220 1.77 0.59 3.33
N GLU A 221 0.58 -0.04 3.28
CA GLU A 221 -0.55 0.50 2.50
C GLU A 221 -0.95 1.90 2.95
N PHE A 222 -0.95 2.16 4.25
CA PHE A 222 -1.23 3.49 4.78
C PHE A 222 -0.18 4.53 4.37
N ARG A 223 1.11 4.14 4.31
CA ARG A 223 2.17 5.03 3.81
C ARG A 223 2.03 5.28 2.31
N ALA A 224 1.66 4.24 1.57
CA ALA A 224 1.44 4.27 0.14
C ALA A 224 0.33 5.27 -0.19
N GLU A 225 -0.85 5.15 0.45
CA GLU A 225 -1.98 6.07 0.28
C GLU A 225 -1.59 7.54 0.46
N ILE A 226 -0.81 7.87 1.49
CA ILE A 226 -0.42 9.27 1.71
C ILE A 226 0.59 9.73 0.66
N GLY A 227 1.46 8.84 0.17
CA GLY A 227 2.34 9.09 -0.96
C GLY A 227 1.57 9.29 -2.28
N PHE A 228 0.49 8.54 -2.48
CA PHE A 228 -0.37 8.64 -3.66
C PHE A 228 -1.09 9.99 -3.68
N ALA A 229 -1.71 10.37 -2.55
CA ALA A 229 -2.37 11.67 -2.40
C ALA A 229 -1.40 12.84 -2.66
N ALA A 230 -0.20 12.79 -2.07
CA ALA A 230 0.84 13.79 -2.30
C ALA A 230 1.28 13.85 -3.78
N THR A 231 1.43 12.70 -4.42
CA THR A 231 1.80 12.60 -5.84
C THR A 231 0.75 13.26 -6.72
N GLN A 232 -0.53 13.00 -6.47
CA GLN A 232 -1.63 13.63 -7.20
C GLN A 232 -1.69 15.14 -6.99
N GLU A 233 -1.47 15.62 -5.76
CA GLU A 233 -1.40 17.06 -5.47
C GLU A 233 -0.29 17.74 -6.29
N ILE A 234 0.91 17.16 -6.28
CA ILE A 234 2.05 17.69 -7.04
C ILE A 234 1.74 17.63 -8.53
N MET A 235 1.28 16.48 -9.04
CA MET A 235 0.96 16.32 -10.45
C MET A 235 -0.09 17.33 -10.89
N ARG A 236 -1.17 17.55 -10.13
CA ARG A 236 -2.24 18.51 -10.46
C ARG A 236 -1.90 19.98 -10.17
N THR A 237 -0.73 20.28 -9.62
CA THR A 237 -0.32 21.67 -9.37
C THR A 237 -0.14 22.42 -10.72
N PRO A 238 -0.86 23.53 -10.96
CA PRO A 238 -0.99 24.11 -12.31
C PRO A 238 0.32 24.49 -13.00
N ASP A 239 1.31 24.98 -12.25
CA ASP A 239 2.53 25.58 -12.79
C ASP A 239 3.72 24.62 -12.91
N LEU A 240 3.60 23.37 -12.45
CA LEU A 240 4.74 22.44 -12.38
C LEU A 240 5.09 21.76 -13.70
N PHE A 241 4.09 21.51 -14.56
CA PHE A 241 4.26 20.76 -15.81
C PHE A 241 3.73 21.55 -17.02
N PRO A 242 4.18 22.79 -17.27
CA PRO A 242 3.54 23.69 -18.24
C PRO A 242 3.52 23.14 -19.68
N ASN A 243 4.53 22.37 -20.08
CA ASN A 243 4.62 21.78 -21.41
C ASN A 243 3.99 20.38 -21.52
N ARG A 244 3.54 19.82 -20.40
CA ARG A 244 2.99 18.45 -20.28
C ARG A 244 1.73 18.42 -19.42
N ARG A 245 0.99 19.53 -19.38
CA ARG A 245 -0.09 19.71 -18.41
C ARG A 245 -1.21 18.67 -18.56
N PRO A 246 -1.69 18.33 -19.78
CA PRO A 246 -2.63 17.23 -19.97
C PRO A 246 -2.07 15.86 -19.57
N GLN A 247 -0.79 15.60 -19.87
CA GLN A 247 -0.14 14.32 -19.54
C GLN A 247 0.05 14.16 -18.04
N ALA A 248 0.42 15.22 -17.34
CA ALA A 248 0.53 15.21 -15.88
C ALA A 248 -0.85 15.12 -15.20
N GLU A 249 -1.95 15.52 -15.86
CA GLU A 249 -3.31 15.21 -15.38
C GLU A 249 -3.62 13.73 -15.55
N GLU A 250 -3.38 13.14 -16.73
CA GLU A 250 -3.58 11.70 -16.94
C GLU A 250 -2.70 10.87 -16.00
N ALA A 251 -1.46 11.31 -15.73
CA ALA A 251 -0.61 10.69 -14.72
C ALA A 251 -1.27 10.69 -13.32
N ALA A 252 -1.88 11.80 -12.91
CA ALA A 252 -2.61 11.89 -11.64
C ALA A 252 -3.86 10.99 -11.61
N GLU A 253 -4.54 10.82 -12.74
CA GLU A 253 -5.65 9.87 -12.90
C GLU A 253 -5.18 8.42 -12.82
N ILE A 254 -4.01 8.08 -13.36
CA ILE A 254 -3.41 6.74 -13.17
C ILE A 254 -3.16 6.49 -11.69
N ILE A 255 -2.62 7.46 -10.95
CA ILE A 255 -2.43 7.33 -9.50
C ILE A 255 -3.78 7.17 -8.78
N GLU A 256 -4.86 7.83 -9.23
CA GLU A 256 -6.20 7.61 -8.67
C GLU A 256 -6.68 6.17 -8.89
N ARG A 257 -6.36 5.57 -10.04
CA ARG A 257 -6.71 4.17 -10.34
C ARG A 257 -5.96 3.22 -9.42
N ILE A 258 -4.66 3.44 -9.19
CA ILE A 258 -3.89 2.69 -8.17
C ILE A 258 -4.55 2.84 -6.80
N ARG A 259 -4.86 4.07 -6.36
CA ARG A 259 -5.56 4.30 -5.08
C ARG A 259 -6.89 3.56 -4.99
N THR A 260 -7.63 3.48 -6.08
CA THR A 260 -8.90 2.75 -6.15
C THR A 260 -8.69 1.24 -6.00
N ASP A 261 -7.65 0.70 -6.63
CA ASP A 261 -7.29 -0.72 -6.54
C ASP A 261 -6.86 -1.08 -5.10
N GLU A 262 -6.09 -0.21 -4.45
CA GLU A 262 -5.56 -0.39 -3.10
C GLU A 262 -6.61 -0.44 -1.99
N LEU A 263 -7.81 0.10 -2.23
CA LEU A 263 -8.92 -0.02 -1.29
C LEU A 263 -9.19 -1.49 -0.93
N ILE A 264 -9.08 -2.39 -1.90
CA ILE A 264 -9.33 -3.82 -1.65
C ILE A 264 -8.24 -4.44 -0.78
N HIS A 265 -6.99 -3.98 -0.89
CA HIS A 265 -5.87 -4.45 -0.09
C HIS A 265 -6.02 -4.00 1.35
N VAL A 266 -6.28 -2.71 1.56
CA VAL A 266 -6.50 -2.12 2.88
C VAL A 266 -7.70 -2.77 3.58
N GLU A 267 -8.86 -2.86 2.91
CA GLU A 267 -10.06 -3.47 3.49
C GLU A 267 -9.82 -4.94 3.83
N SER A 268 -9.14 -5.68 2.96
CA SER A 268 -8.79 -7.08 3.18
C SER A 268 -7.89 -7.27 4.40
N LEU A 269 -6.82 -6.49 4.52
CA LEU A 269 -5.88 -6.57 5.65
C LEU A 269 -6.54 -6.22 6.97
N ARG A 270 -7.35 -5.15 6.98
CA ARG A 270 -8.17 -4.79 8.15
C ARG A 270 -9.14 -5.90 8.54
N LEU A 271 -9.72 -6.59 7.57
CA LEU A 271 -10.59 -7.73 7.81
C LEU A 271 -9.83 -8.94 8.36
N TYR A 272 -8.69 -9.31 7.80
CA TYR A 272 -7.88 -10.42 8.32
C TYR A 272 -7.48 -10.21 9.78
N LEU A 273 -7.03 -8.99 10.09
CA LEU A 273 -6.61 -8.62 11.44
C LEU A 273 -7.80 -8.48 12.39
N GLY A 274 -8.93 -7.95 11.93
CA GLY A 274 -10.18 -7.92 12.70
C GLY A 274 -10.70 -9.32 13.03
N GLU A 275 -10.69 -10.23 12.05
CA GLU A 275 -11.00 -11.64 12.27
C GLU A 275 -10.03 -12.27 13.28
N LEU A 276 -8.72 -12.10 13.08
CA LEU A 276 -7.69 -12.63 13.97
C LEU A 276 -7.91 -12.17 15.42
N ARG A 277 -8.17 -10.88 15.64
CA ARG A 277 -8.46 -10.30 16.95
C ARG A 277 -9.69 -10.90 17.61
N SER A 278 -10.70 -11.28 16.82
CA SER A 278 -11.98 -11.83 17.31
C SER A 278 -11.95 -13.33 17.65
N LEU A 279 -10.90 -14.05 17.23
CA LEU A 279 -10.79 -15.50 17.37
C LEU A 279 -10.08 -15.90 18.67
N THR A 280 -10.25 -17.17 19.05
CA THR A 280 -9.52 -17.78 20.15
C THR A 280 -8.33 -18.58 19.61
N VAL A 281 -7.12 -18.20 20.01
CA VAL A 281 -5.85 -18.82 19.60
C VAL A 281 -5.50 -19.97 20.55
N ARG A 282 -5.06 -21.09 20.00
CA ARG A 282 -4.45 -22.21 20.74
C ARG A 282 -2.97 -21.93 20.91
N THR A 283 -2.49 -21.96 22.15
CA THR A 283 -1.11 -21.64 22.51
C THR A 283 -0.24 -22.89 22.53
N LEU A 284 1.08 -22.71 22.38
CA LEU A 284 2.05 -23.82 22.34
C LEU A 284 2.11 -24.64 23.64
N ASP A 285 1.73 -24.06 24.77
CA ASP A 285 1.65 -24.74 26.08
C ASP A 285 0.37 -25.58 26.27
N GLY A 286 -0.49 -25.63 25.25
CA GLY A 286 -1.76 -26.38 25.27
C GLY A 286 -2.94 -25.58 25.83
N GLY A 287 -2.73 -24.30 26.15
CA GLY A 287 -3.78 -23.38 26.56
C GLY A 287 -4.53 -22.73 25.38
N THR A 288 -5.26 -21.66 25.70
CA THR A 288 -5.92 -20.79 24.73
C THR A 288 -5.84 -19.34 25.20
N MET A 289 -5.77 -18.41 24.25
CA MET A 289 -5.81 -16.97 24.52
C MET A 289 -6.69 -16.24 23.50
N PRO A 290 -7.25 -15.06 23.83
CA PRO A 290 -7.90 -14.20 22.85
C PRO A 290 -6.90 -13.71 21.79
N GLY A 291 -7.29 -13.70 20.53
CA GLY A 291 -6.44 -13.20 19.44
C GLY A 291 -6.10 -11.71 19.57
N SER A 292 -6.94 -10.91 20.25
CA SER A 292 -6.62 -9.52 20.59
C SER A 292 -5.37 -9.39 21.47
N GLU A 293 -5.14 -10.33 22.38
CA GLU A 293 -3.93 -10.33 23.24
C GLU A 293 -2.66 -10.66 22.44
N LEU A 294 -2.80 -11.26 21.26
CA LEU A 294 -1.70 -11.52 20.33
C LEU A 294 -1.41 -10.32 19.41
N VAL A 295 -2.47 -9.70 18.88
CA VAL A 295 -2.37 -8.64 17.85
C VAL A 295 -2.08 -7.27 18.46
N ASP A 296 -2.79 -6.89 19.52
CA ASP A 296 -2.80 -5.50 20.02
C ASP A 296 -1.42 -5.01 20.49
N PRO A 297 -0.63 -5.81 21.24
CA PRO A 297 0.70 -5.38 21.67
C PRO A 297 1.66 -5.13 20.49
N PHE A 298 1.65 -6.01 19.49
CA PHE A 298 2.49 -5.85 18.30
C PHE A 298 2.04 -4.65 17.48
N TRP A 299 0.73 -4.53 17.23
CA TRP A 299 0.14 -3.44 16.46
C TRP A 299 0.46 -2.07 17.07
N GLN A 300 0.31 -1.93 18.39
CA GLN A 300 0.65 -0.67 19.08
C GLN A 300 2.13 -0.33 18.95
N GLY A 301 3.03 -1.29 19.18
CA GLY A 301 4.47 -1.06 19.04
C GLY A 301 4.89 -0.73 17.60
N LEU A 302 4.23 -1.34 16.62
CA LEU A 302 4.43 -1.02 15.21
C LEU A 302 3.95 0.40 14.87
N LEU A 303 2.78 0.81 15.36
CA LEU A 303 2.27 2.17 15.17
C LEU A 303 3.16 3.23 15.82
N ASP A 304 3.61 3.01 17.05
CA ASP A 304 4.51 3.95 17.74
C ASP A 304 5.80 4.15 16.93
N TRP A 305 6.40 3.05 16.45
CA TRP A 305 7.57 3.12 15.58
C TRP A 305 7.27 3.86 14.26
N ALA A 306 6.14 3.53 13.63
CA ALA A 306 5.77 4.06 12.31
C ALA A 306 5.39 5.55 12.33
N THR A 307 4.97 6.08 13.48
CA THR A 307 4.43 7.44 13.63
C THR A 307 5.40 8.38 14.35
N VAL A 308 6.19 7.88 15.30
CA VAL A 308 7.04 8.71 16.15
C VAL A 308 8.51 8.60 15.75
N GLU A 309 9.02 7.37 15.61
CA GLU A 309 10.45 7.14 15.44
C GLU A 309 10.88 7.25 13.97
N GLN A 310 10.27 6.43 13.12
CA GLN A 310 10.69 6.29 11.72
C GLN A 310 10.56 7.59 10.92
N PRO A 311 9.47 8.39 11.02
CA PRO A 311 9.31 9.58 10.19
C PRO A 311 10.43 10.60 10.41
N ARG A 312 10.89 10.80 11.65
CA ARG A 312 12.01 11.72 11.95
C ARG A 312 13.33 11.23 11.35
N ILE A 313 13.65 9.95 11.53
CA ILE A 313 14.88 9.34 10.99
C ILE A 313 14.92 9.46 9.48
N VAL A 314 13.80 9.15 8.81
CA VAL A 314 13.69 9.24 7.35
C VAL A 314 13.78 10.69 6.90
N ALA A 315 13.09 11.61 7.56
CA ALA A 315 13.09 13.03 7.23
C ALA A 315 14.50 13.66 7.35
N GLU A 316 15.23 13.35 8.42
CA GLU A 316 16.61 13.84 8.63
C GLU A 316 17.56 13.31 7.55
N ARG A 317 17.48 12.00 7.25
CA ARG A 317 18.29 11.40 6.18
C ARG A 317 17.98 12.04 4.83
N MET A 318 16.70 12.13 4.48
CA MET A 318 16.26 12.70 3.20
C MET A 318 16.64 14.17 3.07
N HIS A 319 16.51 14.95 4.15
CA HIS A 319 16.95 16.33 4.17
C HIS A 319 18.45 16.45 3.89
N GLY A 320 19.29 15.65 4.55
CA GLY A 320 20.73 15.66 4.32
C GLY A 320 21.13 15.37 2.86
N GLU A 321 20.47 14.40 2.24
CA GLU A 321 20.66 14.06 0.82
C GLU A 321 20.21 15.19 -0.11
N LEU A 322 19.03 15.76 0.14
CA LEU A 322 18.47 16.88 -0.62
C LEU A 322 19.35 18.12 -0.48
N ARG A 323 19.75 18.47 0.74
CA ARG A 323 20.62 19.61 1.04
C ARG A 323 21.90 19.57 0.24
N THR A 324 22.57 18.41 0.21
CA THR A 324 23.83 18.24 -0.52
C THR A 324 23.64 18.59 -2.00
N ARG A 325 22.62 18.02 -2.63
CA ARG A 325 22.33 18.23 -4.06
C ARG A 325 21.75 19.61 -4.38
N ILE A 326 20.94 20.19 -3.51
CA ILE A 326 20.44 21.57 -3.67
C ILE A 326 21.61 22.56 -3.66
N LEU A 327 22.61 22.35 -2.80
CA LEU A 327 23.78 23.23 -2.71
C LEU A 327 24.73 23.13 -3.92
N GLU A 328 24.64 22.07 -4.73
CA GLU A 328 25.44 21.90 -5.94
C GLU A 328 24.96 22.76 -7.12
N VAL A 329 23.73 23.26 -7.09
CA VAL A 329 23.16 24.05 -8.20
C VAL A 329 23.34 25.57 -8.00
N PRO A 330 23.31 26.37 -9.09
CA PRO A 330 23.33 27.83 -8.98
C PRO A 330 22.19 28.34 -8.07
N ASN A 331 22.52 29.30 -7.19
CA ASN A 331 21.61 29.81 -6.14
C ASN A 331 21.15 28.76 -5.12
N GLY A 332 21.86 27.63 -5.00
CA GLY A 332 21.51 26.52 -4.09
C GLY A 332 21.24 26.97 -2.66
N GLN A 333 22.03 27.89 -2.12
CA GLN A 333 21.81 28.42 -0.76
C GLN A 333 20.45 29.10 -0.60
N ARG A 334 20.00 29.85 -1.61
CA ARG A 334 18.68 30.50 -1.60
C ARG A 334 17.57 29.46 -1.73
N ILE A 335 17.75 28.47 -2.62
CA ILE A 335 16.78 27.39 -2.81
C ILE A 335 16.62 26.60 -1.51
N LEU A 336 17.71 26.28 -0.82
CA LEU A 336 17.68 25.58 0.46
C LEU A 336 16.92 26.39 1.53
N THR A 337 17.15 27.70 1.62
CA THR A 337 16.39 28.56 2.54
C THR A 337 14.89 28.57 2.22
N GLU A 338 14.51 28.64 0.94
CA GLU A 338 13.10 28.55 0.51
C GLU A 338 12.52 27.15 0.81
N PHE A 339 13.32 26.09 0.66
CA PHE A 339 12.93 24.70 0.92
C PHE A 339 12.68 24.45 2.40
N ASP A 340 13.59 24.90 3.27
CA ASP A 340 13.48 24.75 4.73
C ASP A 340 12.30 25.56 5.28
N ALA A 341 11.99 26.72 4.68
CA ALA A 341 10.83 27.53 5.04
C ALA A 341 9.47 26.87 4.73
N LEU A 342 9.45 25.83 3.89
CA LEU A 342 8.26 25.05 3.52
C LEU A 342 8.10 23.77 4.35
N ALA A 343 8.95 23.53 5.35
CA ALA A 343 8.87 22.35 6.20
C ALA A 343 7.54 22.27 6.98
N ASP A 344 7.15 21.04 7.35
CA ASP A 344 5.92 20.81 8.12
C ASP A 344 5.95 21.56 9.47
N PRO A 345 4.82 22.14 9.92
CA PRO A 345 4.75 22.83 11.19
C PRO A 345 5.22 21.96 12.36
N GLY A 346 6.12 22.47 13.19
CA GLY A 346 6.68 21.75 14.34
C GLY A 346 7.83 20.81 14.01
N TYR A 347 8.21 20.68 12.74
CA TYR A 347 9.47 20.05 12.33
C TYR A 347 10.52 21.12 12.05
N SER A 348 11.46 21.28 12.99
CA SER A 348 12.71 22.00 12.75
C SER A 348 13.83 20.98 12.76
N LEU A 349 14.63 20.94 11.71
CA LEU A 349 15.92 20.27 11.78
C LEU A 349 16.78 20.99 12.81
N ALA A 350 17.50 20.23 13.64
CA ALA A 350 18.53 20.82 14.48
C ALA A 350 19.58 21.46 13.56
N ALA A 351 19.89 22.73 13.82
CA ALA A 351 20.80 23.55 13.02
C ALA A 351 22.21 22.97 12.93
#